data_AF-A6FC79-F1
#
_entry.id   AF-A6FC79-F1
#
_cell.length_a   1.000
_cell.length_b   1.000
_cell.length_c   1.000
_cell.angle_alpha   90.00
_cell.angle_beta   90.00
_cell.angle_gamma   90.00
#
_symmetry.space_group_name_H-M   'P 1'
#
loop_
_entity.id
_entity.type
_entity.pdbx_description
1 polymer ?
#
loop_
_entity_poly.entity_id
_entity_poly.type
_entity_poly.pdbx_seq_one_letter_code
_entity_poly.pdbx_strand_id
1 'polypeptide(L)'
;MALEQKIILEVNDIELSFNVNVTAYNKFLNQSNQVNKIQPATNFLMTVVDSECKAALKEMLALPGAALHLVGSVVEEYQPEFNITVKK
;
A
#
# COMPACT_ATOMS: atom_id res chain seq x y z
N MET A 1 11.77 16.94 1.93
CA MET A 1 11.79 15.73 2.77
C MET A 1 10.40 15.13 2.70
N ALA A 2 10.11 14.38 1.62
CA ALA A 2 8.97 13.49 1.64
C ALA A 2 9.40 12.27 2.45
N LEU A 3 8.59 11.79 3.40
CA LEU A 3 8.86 10.50 4.03
C LEU A 3 8.68 9.45 2.94
N GLU A 4 9.80 8.96 2.40
CA GLU A 4 9.87 7.87 1.44
C GLU A 4 10.37 6.65 2.22
N GLN A 5 9.60 5.57 2.19
CA GLN A 5 9.92 4.33 2.89
C GLN A 5 9.86 3.16 1.93
N LYS A 6 10.96 2.42 1.85
CA LYS A 6 11.00 1.15 1.13
C LYS A 6 10.45 0.05 2.05
N ILE A 7 9.40 -0.62 1.62
CA ILE A 7 8.75 -1.73 2.30
C ILE A 7 8.89 -2.95 1.40
N ILE A 8 9.35 -4.06 1.97
CA ILE A 8 9.54 -5.32 1.26
C ILE A 8 8.56 -6.32 1.86
N LEU A 9 7.69 -6.88 1.03
CA LEU A 9 6.74 -7.91 1.43
C LEU A 9 7.06 -9.20 0.70
N GLU A 10 7.16 -10.29 1.45
CA GLU A 10 7.24 -11.65 0.90
C GLU A 10 5.82 -12.24 0.87
N VAL A 11 5.37 -12.67 -0.30
CA VAL A 11 4.05 -13.30 -0.45
C VAL A 11 4.16 -14.53 -1.34
N ASN A 12 3.92 -15.72 -0.77
CA ASN A 12 4.03 -17.01 -1.47
C ASN A 12 5.35 -17.18 -2.24
N ASP A 13 6.49 -16.94 -1.57
CA ASP A 13 7.85 -17.05 -2.16
C ASP A 13 8.20 -15.95 -3.18
N ILE A 14 7.31 -14.96 -3.37
CA ILE A 14 7.55 -13.80 -4.23
C ILE A 14 7.86 -12.59 -3.36
N GLU A 15 9.02 -11.98 -3.61
CA GLU A 15 9.42 -10.74 -2.96
C GLU A 15 8.92 -9.52 -3.75
N LEU A 16 8.11 -8.67 -3.10
CA LEU A 16 7.55 -7.45 -3.66
C LEU A 16 8.14 -6.24 -2.92
N SER A 17 8.88 -5.41 -3.66
CA SER A 17 9.39 -4.13 -3.15
C SER A 17 8.43 -2.99 -3.46
N PHE A 18 8.10 -2.19 -2.44
CA PHE A 18 7.26 -1.00 -2.54
C PHE A 18 8.01 0.22 -2.01
N ASN A 19 8.05 1.28 -2.80
CA ASN A 19 8.56 2.59 -2.40
C ASN A 19 7.39 3.53 -2.11
N VAL A 20 6.97 3.54 -0.85
CA VAL A 20 5.82 4.31 -0.40
C VAL A 20 6.25 5.72 -0.03
N ASN A 21 5.44 6.70 -0.41
CA ASN A 21 5.63 8.07 0.00
C ASN A 21 4.31 8.71 0.45
N VAL A 22 4.44 9.81 1.19
CA VAL A 22 3.30 10.57 1.75
C VAL A 22 2.30 10.98 0.67
N THR A 23 2.76 11.34 -0.52
CA THR A 23 1.89 11.78 -1.63
C THR A 23 1.01 10.63 -2.13
N ALA A 24 1.61 9.45 -2.37
CA ALA A 24 0.89 8.26 -2.80
C ALA A 24 -0.07 7.78 -1.70
N TYR A 25 0.38 7.79 -0.44
CA TYR A 25 -0.44 7.40 0.70
C TYR A 25 -1.65 8.32 0.90
N ASN A 26 -1.45 9.64 0.90
CA ASN A 26 -2.55 10.60 0.99
C ASN A 26 -3.52 10.47 -0.19
N LYS A 27 -3.01 10.24 -1.40
CA LYS A 27 -3.86 9.98 -2.57
C LYS A 27 -4.73 8.73 -2.37
N PHE A 28 -4.14 7.64 -1.85
CA PHE A 28 -4.89 6.43 -1.51
C PHE A 28 -6.01 6.72 -0.51
N LEU A 29 -5.70 7.41 0.60
CA LEU A 29 -6.70 7.76 1.62
C LEU A 29 -7.86 8.58 1.03
N ASN A 30 -7.56 9.62 0.24
CA ASN A 30 -8.60 10.44 -0.40
C ASN A 30 -9.50 9.65 -1.36
N GLN A 31 -8.97 8.60 -2.01
CA GLN A 31 -9.74 7.75 -2.92
C GLN A 31 -10.47 6.60 -2.20
N SER A 32 -10.06 6.25 -0.98
CA SER A 32 -10.63 5.14 -0.18
C SER A 32 -12.04 5.41 0.38
N ASN A 33 -12.54 6.64 0.24
CA ASN A 33 -13.89 7.07 0.64
C ASN A 33 -15.04 6.51 -0.24
N GLN A 34 -14.74 5.75 -1.31
CA GLN A 34 -15.76 5.18 -2.18
C GLN A 34 -16.10 3.72 -1.81
N VAL A 35 -17.35 3.32 -2.08
CA VAL A 35 -17.92 1.98 -1.86
C VAL A 35 -17.03 0.83 -2.39
N ASN A 36 -16.18 1.10 -3.40
CA ASN A 36 -15.22 0.15 -3.94
C ASN A 36 -13.79 0.45 -3.49
N LYS A 37 -13.37 -0.17 -2.37
CA LYS A 37 -12.00 -0.02 -1.81
C LYS A 37 -10.92 -0.79 -2.57
N ILE A 38 -11.30 -1.71 -3.47
CA ILE A 38 -10.35 -2.54 -4.23
C ILE A 38 -9.61 -1.69 -5.26
N GLN A 39 -10.33 -0.89 -6.05
CA GLN A 39 -9.75 -0.05 -7.09
C GLN A 39 -8.67 0.94 -6.58
N PRO A 40 -8.90 1.71 -5.50
CA PRO A 40 -7.87 2.58 -4.95
C PRO A 40 -6.68 1.81 -4.36
N ALA A 41 -6.90 0.63 -3.77
CA ALA A 41 -5.82 -0.23 -3.27
C ALA A 41 -4.91 -0.70 -4.41
N THR A 42 -5.50 -1.22 -5.49
CA THR A 42 -4.76 -1.65 -6.70
C THR A 42 -3.97 -0.48 -7.29
N ASN A 43 -4.59 0.69 -7.46
CA ASN A 43 -3.91 1.86 -8.01
C ASN A 43 -2.75 2.32 -7.13
N PHE A 44 -2.93 2.32 -5.81
CA PHE A 44 -1.88 2.68 -4.87
C PHE A 44 -0.70 1.72 -4.97
N LEU A 45 -0.93 0.41 -4.84
CA LEU A 45 0.09 -0.63 -4.93
C LEU A 45 0.85 -0.54 -6.26
N MET A 46 0.16 -0.37 -7.38
CA MET A 46 0.79 -0.22 -8.70
C MET A 46 1.59 1.07 -8.87
N THR A 47 1.29 2.11 -8.08
CA THR A 47 2.02 3.38 -8.10
C THR A 47 3.31 3.29 -7.29
N VAL A 48 3.27 2.60 -6.15
CA VAL A 48 4.40 2.53 -5.21
C VAL A 48 5.30 1.30 -5.42
N VAL A 49 4.82 0.26 -6.10
CA VAL A 49 5.64 -0.93 -6.40
C VAL A 49 6.83 -0.59 -7.28
N ASP A 50 7.95 -1.27 -7.02
CA ASP A 50 9.11 -1.22 -7.90
C ASP A 50 8.74 -1.70 -9.32
N SER A 51 9.35 -1.07 -10.32
CA SER A 51 9.19 -1.45 -11.73
C SER A 51 9.45 -2.93 -11.99
N GLU A 52 10.41 -3.54 -11.30
CA GLU A 52 10.78 -4.94 -11.46
C GLU A 52 9.68 -5.87 -10.95
N CYS A 53 9.01 -5.49 -9.87
CA CYS A 53 7.95 -6.28 -9.23
C CYS A 53 6.56 -6.05 -9.86
N LYS A 54 6.39 -5.15 -10.84
CA LYS A 54 5.08 -4.81 -11.43
C LYS A 54 4.37 -6.00 -12.07
N ALA A 55 5.10 -6.89 -12.72
CA ALA A 55 4.53 -8.07 -13.37
C ALA A 55 3.96 -9.03 -12.33
N ALA A 56 4.78 -9.41 -11.35
CA ALA A 56 4.39 -10.28 -10.24
C ALA A 56 3.22 -9.69 -9.44
N LEU A 57 3.25 -8.38 -9.17
CA LEU A 57 2.15 -7.70 -8.48
C LEU A 57 0.85 -7.80 -9.30
N LYS A 58 0.87 -7.66 -10.63
CA LYS A 58 -0.35 -7.80 -11.44
C LYS A 58 -0.94 -9.19 -11.35
N GLU A 59 -0.11 -10.23 -11.36
CA GLU A 59 -0.55 -11.61 -11.19
C GLU A 59 -1.19 -11.81 -9.82
N MET A 60 -0.59 -11.25 -8.77
CA MET A 60 -1.15 -11.27 -7.41
C MET A 60 -2.47 -10.51 -7.30
N LEU A 61 -2.59 -9.35 -7.94
CA LEU A 61 -3.81 -8.53 -7.96
C LEU A 61 -4.97 -9.20 -8.72
N ALA A 62 -4.70 -10.22 -9.54
CA ALA A 62 -5.74 -11.03 -10.16
C ALA A 62 -6.44 -11.97 -9.15
N LEU A 63 -5.80 -12.25 -8.01
CA LEU A 63 -6.40 -13.05 -6.94
C LEU A 63 -7.45 -12.23 -6.18
N PRO A 64 -8.61 -12.83 -5.86
CA PRO A 64 -9.66 -12.12 -5.14
C PRO A 64 -9.18 -11.71 -3.74
N GLY A 65 -9.32 -10.42 -3.41
CA GLY A 65 -8.95 -9.89 -2.09
C GLY A 65 -7.47 -9.56 -1.89
N ALA A 66 -6.57 -10.02 -2.78
CA ALA A 66 -5.13 -9.80 -2.62
C ALA A 66 -4.75 -8.31 -2.56
N ALA A 67 -5.40 -7.47 -3.36
CA ALA A 67 -5.17 -6.02 -3.34
C ALA A 67 -5.42 -5.40 -1.94
N LEU A 68 -6.45 -5.86 -1.23
CA LEU A 68 -6.78 -5.35 0.10
C LEU A 68 -5.81 -5.87 1.17
N HIS A 69 -5.39 -7.13 1.07
CA HIS A 69 -4.39 -7.70 1.99
C HIS A 69 -3.03 -7.00 1.82
N LEU A 70 -2.56 -6.87 0.58
CA LEU A 70 -1.29 -6.22 0.27
C LEU A 70 -1.28 -4.75 0.72
N VAL A 71 -2.30 -3.97 0.37
CA VAL A 71 -2.34 -2.56 0.78
C VAL A 71 -2.42 -2.43 2.30
N GLY A 72 -3.10 -3.34 2.99
CA GLY A 72 -3.17 -3.38 4.44
C GLY A 72 -1.78 -3.50 5.05
N SER A 73 -1.01 -4.52 4.65
CA SER A 73 0.36 -4.73 5.13
C SER A 73 1.29 -3.56 4.80
N VAL A 74 1.21 -3.01 3.58
CA VAL A 74 2.04 -1.86 3.18
C VAL A 74 1.69 -0.62 4.00
N VAL A 75 0.40 -0.35 4.22
CA VAL A 75 -0.06 0.83 4.96
C VAL A 75 0.25 0.70 6.44
N GLU A 76 0.06 -0.47 7.04
CA GLU A 76 0.37 -0.73 8.44
C GLU A 76 1.86 -0.48 8.74
N GLU A 77 2.75 -0.99 7.89
CA GLU A 77 4.20 -0.76 8.02
C GLU A 77 4.60 0.70 7.72
N TYR A 78 3.86 1.40 6.86
CA TYR A 78 4.12 2.79 6.53
C TYR A 78 3.60 3.78 7.59
N GLN A 79 2.54 3.43 8.31
CA GLN A 79 1.93 4.31 9.30
C GLN A 79 2.80 4.41 10.55
N PRO A 80 3.16 5.63 10.99
CA PRO A 80 3.86 5.79 12.25
C PRO A 80 2.91 5.49 13.42
N GLU A 81 3.47 5.00 14.53
CA GLU A 81 2.72 4.86 15.77
C GLU A 81 2.29 6.23 16.33
N PHE A 82 0.98 6.44 16.45
CA PHE A 82 0.40 7.66 17.02
C PHE A 82 -0.05 7.42 18.46
N ASN A 83 0.63 8.04 19.42
CA ASN A 83 0.17 8.07 20.82
C ASN A 83 -0.70 9.32 21.07
N ILE A 84 -1.99 9.24 20.76
CA ILE A 84 -2.92 10.37 20.87
C ILE A 84 -3.67 10.31 22.20
N THR A 85 -3.45 11.31 23.05
CA THR A 85 -4.21 11.51 24.30
C THR A 85 -5.02 12.79 24.24
N VAL A 86 -6.35 12.68 24.37
CA VAL A 86 -7.24 13.85 24.45
C VAL A 86 -7.10 14.47 25.84
N LYS A 87 -6.62 15.71 25.90
CA LYS A 87 -6.64 16.52 27.12
C LYS A 87 -7.87 17.41 27.13
N LYS A 88 -8.58 17.41 28.26
CA LYS A 88 -9.64 18.37 28.57
C LYS A 88 -9.05 19.60 29.24
#